data_AF-A0ABC8R9R4-F1
#
_entry.id   AF-A0ABC8R9R4-F1
#
_cell.length_a   1.000
_cell.length_b   1.000
_cell.length_c   1.000
_cell.angle_alpha   90.00
_cell.angle_beta   90.00
_cell.angle_gamma   90.00
#
_symmetry.space_group_name_H-M   'P 1'
#
loop_
_entity.id
_entity.type
_entity.pdbx_description
1 polymer ?
#
loop_
_entity_poly.entity_id
_entity_poly.type
_entity_poly.pdbx_seq_one_letter_code
_entity_poly.pdbx_strand_id
1 'polypeptide(L)'
;MLRNCPEAVALASFSLAAVGFVGGLACYHGHLIAINQTAYENFQQRYVGSRNPYDNGFISNVKEVLLVPMPPSRVDFRAEVTQNRLNSVIVV
;
A
#
# COMPACT_ATOMS: atom_id res chain seq x y z
N MET A 1 3.09 -42.30 -2.71
CA MET A 1 2.00 -41.69 -3.49
C MET A 1 2.42 -40.40 -4.19
N LEU A 2 3.06 -39.41 -3.53
CA LEU A 2 3.48 -38.15 -4.21
C LEU A 2 4.48 -38.32 -5.38
N ARG A 3 5.32 -39.36 -5.40
CA ARG A 3 6.34 -39.57 -6.45
C ARG A 3 5.77 -40.03 -7.80
N ASN A 4 4.49 -40.42 -7.85
CA ASN A 4 3.87 -41.03 -9.03
C ASN A 4 3.06 -40.04 -9.89
N CYS A 5 2.85 -38.81 -9.40
CA CYS A 5 2.05 -37.77 -10.07
C CYS A 5 2.87 -36.47 -10.13
N PRO A 6 3.83 -36.35 -11.06
CA PRO A 6 4.72 -35.19 -11.15
C PRO A 6 3.97 -33.87 -11.35
N GLU A 7 2.81 -33.90 -12.02
CA GLU A 7 1.92 -32.75 -12.20
C GLU A 7 1.35 -32.24 -10.88
N ALA A 8 0.93 -33.14 -9.99
CA ALA A 8 0.39 -32.77 -8.68
C ALA A 8 1.48 -32.15 -7.79
N VAL A 9 2.72 -32.67 -7.88
CA VAL A 9 3.88 -32.10 -7.17
C VAL A 9 4.25 -30.71 -7.70
N ALA A 10 4.21 -30.52 -9.01
CA ALA A 10 4.46 -29.22 -9.63
C ALA A 10 3.42 -28.18 -9.21
N LEU A 11 2.13 -28.53 -9.26
CA LEU A 11 1.05 -27.65 -8.82
C LEU A 11 1.14 -27.35 -7.33
N ALA A 12 1.36 -28.36 -6.48
CA ALA A 12 1.47 -28.17 -5.04
C ALA A 12 2.65 -27.27 -4.66
N SER A 13 3.81 -27.43 -5.30
CA SER A 13 4.98 -26.59 -5.04
C SER A 13 4.77 -25.15 -5.53
N PHE A 14 4.17 -24.96 -6.70
CA PHE A 14 3.80 -23.63 -7.20
C PHE A 14 2.79 -22.95 -6.28
N SER A 15 1.73 -23.64 -5.86
CA SER A 15 0.74 -23.10 -4.94
C SER A 15 1.35 -22.74 -3.59
N LEU A 16 2.25 -23.56 -3.06
CA LEU A 16 2.95 -23.27 -1.80
C LEU A 16 3.83 -22.01 -1.94
N ALA A 17 4.56 -21.88 -3.04
CA ALA A 17 5.37 -20.69 -3.32
C ALA A 17 4.49 -19.43 -3.47
N ALA A 18 3.36 -19.54 -4.18
CA ALA A 18 2.42 -18.44 -4.35
C ALA A 18 1.80 -18.00 -3.02
N VAL A 19 1.34 -18.95 -2.19
CA VAL A 19 0.81 -18.64 -0.84
C VAL A 19 1.88 -18.03 0.05
N GLY A 20 3.11 -18.56 0.01
CA GLY A 20 4.23 -17.98 0.75
C GLY A 20 4.53 -16.54 0.34
N PHE A 21 4.53 -16.26 -0.96
CA PHE A 21 4.74 -14.92 -1.50
C PHE A 21 3.61 -13.95 -1.11
N VAL A 22 2.35 -14.36 -1.28
CA VAL A 22 1.18 -13.57 -0.89
C VAL A 22 1.17 -13.31 0.62
N GLY A 23 1.50 -14.32 1.44
CA GLY A 23 1.62 -14.18 2.88
C GLY A 23 2.71 -13.19 3.28
N GLY A 24 3.88 -13.25 2.63
CA GLY A 24 4.97 -12.29 2.84
C GLY A 24 4.56 -10.86 2.52
N LEU A 25 3.89 -10.64 1.38
CA LEU A 25 3.36 -9.33 1.01
C LEU A 25 2.30 -8.84 2.01
N ALA A 26 1.39 -9.72 2.45
CA ALA A 26 0.37 -9.37 3.43
C ALA A 26 0.99 -8.94 4.76
N CYS A 27 2.00 -9.66 5.26
CA CYS A 27 2.74 -9.28 6.46
C CYS A 27 3.47 -7.93 6.27
N TYR A 28 4.12 -7.72 5.13
CA TYR A 28 4.79 -6.46 4.81
C TYR A 28 3.81 -5.28 4.79
N HIS A 29 2.66 -5.43 4.13
CA HIS A 29 1.63 -4.40 4.11
C HIS A 29 0.98 -4.22 5.50
N GLY A 30 0.82 -5.28 6.28
CA GLY A 30 0.36 -5.20 7.67
C GLY A 30 1.30 -4.37 8.55
N HIS A 31 2.62 -4.56 8.39
CA HIS A 31 3.63 -3.72 9.05
C HIS A 31 3.52 -2.25 8.63
N LEU A 32 3.37 -1.98 7.34
CA LEU A 32 3.20 -0.62 6.82
C LEU A 32 1.94 0.07 7.36
N ILE A 33 0.83 -0.65 7.45
CA ILE A 33 -0.41 -0.16 8.08
C ILE A 33 -0.17 0.16 9.56
N ALA A 34 0.55 -0.71 10.28
CA ALA A 34 0.85 -0.52 11.69
C ALA A 34 1.58 0.80 11.98
N ILE A 35 2.43 1.27 11.05
CA ILE A 35 3.19 2.53 11.17
C ILE A 35 2.61 3.67 10.33
N ASN A 36 1.40 3.50 9.78
CA ASN A 36 0.72 4.44 8.88
C ASN A 36 1.61 5.00 7.75
N GLN A 37 2.32 4.11 7.08
CA GLN A 37 3.24 4.46 5.99
C GLN A 37 2.86 3.69 4.73
N THR A 38 2.77 4.37 3.60
CA THR A 38 2.50 3.72 2.31
C THR A 38 3.72 2.95 1.81
N ALA A 39 3.50 1.94 0.97
CA ALA A 39 4.60 1.20 0.34
C ALA A 39 5.51 2.14 -0.47
N TYR A 40 4.93 3.12 -1.15
CA TYR A 40 5.68 4.12 -1.90
C TYR A 40 6.57 4.98 -1.01
N GLU A 41 6.05 5.49 0.11
CA GLU A 41 6.85 6.25 1.08
C GLU A 41 7.98 5.41 1.69
N ASN A 42 7.75 4.11 1.92
CA ASN A 42 8.80 3.19 2.33
C ASN A 42 9.85 2.98 1.25
N PHE A 43 9.48 2.72 0.00
CA PHE A 43 10.45 2.57 -1.09
C PHE A 43 11.28 3.84 -1.32
N GLN A 44 10.67 5.01 -1.19
CA GLN A 44 11.35 6.31 -1.28
C GLN A 44 12.11 6.68 0.01
N GLN A 45 12.05 5.84 1.05
CA GLN A 45 12.71 6.08 2.34
C GLN A 45 12.34 7.46 2.93
N ARG A 46 11.08 7.87 2.74
CA ARG A 46 10.62 9.26 2.95
C ARG A 46 10.80 9.79 4.37
N TYR A 47 10.76 8.89 5.35
CA TYR A 47 10.86 9.18 6.78
C TYR A 47 12.21 8.73 7.37
N VAL A 48 13.23 8.49 6.55
CA VAL A 48 14.59 8.26 7.08
C VAL A 48 15.09 9.57 7.68
N GLY A 49 15.34 9.57 9.00
CA GLY A 49 15.79 10.74 9.75
C GLY A 49 14.68 11.71 10.19
N SER A 50 13.41 11.36 9.99
CA SER A 50 12.27 12.15 10.45
C SER A 50 11.16 11.23 10.98
N ARG A 51 10.41 11.67 11.98
CA ARG A 51 9.25 10.90 12.46
C ARG A 51 8.12 10.97 11.44
N ASN A 52 7.48 9.84 11.16
CA ASN A 52 6.26 9.82 10.34
C ASN A 52 5.17 10.66 11.02
N PRO A 53 4.71 11.79 10.43
CA PRO A 53 3.66 12.62 11.01
C PRO A 53 2.28 11.96 10.96
N TYR A 54 2.09 10.92 10.15
CA TYR A 54 0.84 10.18 10.03
C TYR A 54 0.73 9.03 11.05
N ASP A 55 1.83 8.66 11.71
CA ASP A 55 1.82 7.62 12.74
C ASP A 55 1.22 8.14 14.06
N ASN A 56 -0.03 7.76 14.32
CA ASN A 56 -0.79 8.08 15.53
C ASN A 56 -0.87 6.89 16.51
N GLY A 57 -0.04 5.86 16.31
CA GLY A 57 0.01 4.65 17.11
C GLY A 57 -0.78 3.47 16.54
N PHE A 58 -0.33 2.26 16.83
CA PHE A 58 -0.77 1.00 16.20
C PHE A 58 -2.29 0.86 16.05
N ILE A 59 -3.06 0.98 17.15
CA ILE A 59 -4.52 0.80 17.13
C ILE A 59 -5.19 1.89 16.30
N SER A 60 -4.72 3.14 16.39
CA SER A 60 -5.27 4.27 15.65
C SER A 60 -5.04 4.09 14.15
N ASN A 61 -3.82 3.72 13.76
CA ASN A 61 -3.43 3.53 12.37
C ASN A 61 -4.22 2.38 11.72
N VAL A 62 -4.34 1.24 12.41
CA VAL A 62 -5.11 0.09 11.93
C VAL A 62 -6.60 0.45 11.78
N LYS A 63 -7.16 1.17 12.77
CA LYS A 63 -8.55 1.64 12.70
C LYS A 63 -8.76 2.62 11.53
N GLU A 64 -7.84 3.55 11.33
CA GLU A 64 -7.90 4.53 10.25
C GLU A 64 -7.93 3.86 8.87
N VAL A 65 -7.08 2.85 8.67
CA VAL A 65 -7.01 2.17 7.36
C VAL A 65 -8.19 1.20 7.14
N LEU A 66 -8.64 0.48 8.17
CA LEU A 66 -9.61 -0.61 8.00
C LEU A 66 -11.06 -0.23 8.29
N LEU A 67 -11.30 0.74 9.19
CA LEU A 67 -12.63 1.02 9.74
C LEU A 67 -13.15 2.43 9.43
N VAL A 68 -12.28 3.34 8.98
CA VAL A 68 -12.68 4.72 8.65
C VAL A 68 -12.94 4.83 7.15
N PRO A 69 -14.08 5.44 6.74
CA PRO A 69 -14.34 5.69 5.32
C PRO A 69 -13.27 6.62 4.75
N MET A 70 -12.79 6.28 3.56
CA MET A 70 -11.75 7.06 2.88
C MET A 70 -12.26 8.48 2.58
N PRO A 71 -11.48 9.53 2.88
CA PRO A 71 -11.87 10.89 2.55
C PRO A 71 -12.03 11.05 1.03
N PRO A 72 -12.87 12.00 0.57
CA PRO A 72 -13.02 12.28 -0.85
C PRO A 72 -11.68 12.66 -1.47
N SER A 73 -11.49 12.32 -2.76
CA SER A 73 -10.24 12.63 -3.46
C SER A 73 -9.96 14.13 -3.40
N ARG A 74 -8.74 14.49 -2.99
CA ARG A 74 -8.29 15.90 -3.00
C ARG A 74 -8.12 16.46 -4.42
N VAL A 75 -8.15 15.58 -5.42
CA VAL A 75 -8.06 15.91 -6.83
C VAL A 75 -9.40 15.59 -7.47
N ASP A 76 -10.03 16.62 -8.05
CA ASP A 76 -11.17 16.44 -8.94
C ASP A 76 -10.64 16.29 -10.37
N PHE A 77 -10.55 15.03 -10.82
CA PHE A 77 -10.08 14.71 -12.16
C PHE A 77 -11.06 15.11 -13.27
N ARG A 78 -12.30 15.47 -12.91
CA ARG A 78 -13.34 15.91 -13.85
C ARG A 78 -13.54 17.42 -13.83
N ALA A 79 -12.86 18.15 -12.95
CA ALA A 79 -12.93 19.59 -12.92
C ALA A 79 -12.38 20.18 -14.24
N GLU A 80 -13.15 21.06 -14.86
CA GLU A 80 -12.66 21.84 -15.99
C GLU A 80 -11.52 22.75 -15.54
N VAL A 81 -10.44 22.76 -16.32
CA VAL A 81 -9.28 23.59 -16.02
C VAL A 81 -9.65 25.05 -16.28
N THR A 82 -9.99 25.78 -15.21
CA THR A 82 -10.24 27.22 -15.31
C THR A 82 -8.92 27.95 -15.60
N GLN A 83 -8.92 28.92 -16.52
CA GLN A 83 -7.75 29.75 -16.88
C GLN A 83 -7.04 30.33 -15.65
N ASN A 84 -7.76 30.65 -14.59
CA ASN A 84 -7.19 31.17 -13.33
C ASN A 84 -6.32 30.16 -12.57
N ARG A 85 -6.60 28.84 -12.68
CA ARG A 85 -5.74 27.76 -12.14
C ARG A 85 -4.49 27.54 -12.99
N LEU A 86 -4.59 27.67 -14.31
CA LEU A 86 -3.44 27.55 -15.21
C LEU A 86 -2.38 28.62 -14.90
N ASN A 87 -2.83 29.86 -14.72
CA ASN A 87 -1.94 30.98 -14.43
C ASN A 87 -1.26 30.88 -13.06
N SER A 88 -1.82 30.12 -12.12
CA SER A 88 -1.21 29.90 -10.80
C SER A 88 -0.27 28.68 -10.75
N VAL A 89 -0.41 27.72 -11.67
CA VAL A 89 0.49 26.56 -11.78
C VAL A 89 1.71 26.87 -12.66
N ILE A 90 1.56 27.71 -13.69
CA ILE A 90 2.63 28.03 -14.65
C ILE A 90 3.60 29.10 -14.12
N VAL A 91 3.24 29.83 -13.06
CA VAL A 91 4.03 30.94 -12.50
C VAL A 91 4.79 30.52 -11.22
N VAL A 92 4.85 29.22 -10.92
CA VAL A 92 5.69 28.63 -9.85
C VAL A 92 6.84 27.85 -10.47
#